data_AF-A0A838INI8-F1
#
_entry.id   AF-A0A838INI8-F1
#
_cell.length_a   1.000
_cell.length_b   1.000
_cell.length_c   1.000
_cell.angle_alpha   90.00
_cell.angle_beta   90.00
_cell.angle_gamma   90.00
#
_symmetry.space_group_name_H-M   'P 1'
#
loop_
_entity.id
_entity.type
_entity.pdbx_description
1 polymer ?
#
loop_
_entity_poly.entity_id
_entity_poly.type
_entity_poly.pdbx_seq_one_letter_code
_entity_poly.pdbx_strand_id
1 'polypeptide(L)'
;MTTGSLNIYIMGHRASGKTSTARLAGKVLGLEVIDLDAEIEARAGQSCAEIIAASEPRFRALERKVLATIVAKPCQPARIIVLGGGFHPLPTDGACIWLYRDGWEPVAREARHRLRPDVDFEAELAWMIDEREPRFEQAADLRLDVSRGRRIERVAEDLATWIGWLLELQSSPIARRTWVVAAGLDQLAGAVRAARLFGLAGVEVRSDLVDAAQAQAPGVAVMASLRTPQPDWLAAMGASAAFDIDIAHLDAVNAANTLASMPPRPLILSSHPANADIQTCERLLAGAESFAQAYPAWAEHITLKWAPVVSNYSELLAALDATDRLRERGRPVTFLPQGARFAWCRPPLAVQNATNYVPVGLAPHRRRFTSNAVQTPLDFQAWLVHMSGPVPTHFQGLIGDPVDASQGDVWHRRAARREGVAASYVKIAFGREESAGELARLLVACERLSISGLSVTAPLKQTIVEGRAVNTLRLVLGSWQATDTDEAGMRATLAAAASHGFGPGSVAIIGQGGVSEAILRAIDGSDWKLVHHASGRLGWSEAAPEEVTMVVNAVGDSDSAYVGPPRCQVWVDLHYAGVRAPAPDISLHFNGDTFFDAQAHAQRLYWQGANPQDDDHA
;
A
#
# COMPACT_ATOMS: atom_id res chain seq x y z
N MET A 1 13.52 19.30 -4.98
CA MET A 1 13.49 18.36 -3.84
C MET A 1 14.92 18.03 -3.49
N THR A 2 15.37 18.27 -2.25
CA THR A 2 16.66 17.73 -1.79
C THR A 2 16.48 16.24 -1.58
N THR A 3 16.71 15.43 -2.63
CA THR A 3 16.72 13.97 -2.50
C THR A 3 17.85 13.59 -1.55
N GLY A 4 17.52 12.99 -0.41
CA GLY A 4 18.52 12.50 0.53
C GLY A 4 19.47 11.48 -0.13
N SER A 5 20.60 11.21 0.53
CA SER A 5 21.51 10.13 0.14
C SER A 5 20.88 8.78 0.53
N LEU A 6 20.25 8.09 -0.43
CA LEU A 6 19.64 6.78 -0.22
C LEU A 6 20.00 5.82 -1.36
N ASN A 7 20.51 4.64 -1.01
CA ASN A 7 20.60 3.52 -1.94
C ASN A 7 19.21 2.85 -2.04
N ILE A 8 18.73 2.61 -3.25
CA ILE A 8 17.47 1.91 -3.52
C ILE A 8 17.79 0.60 -4.22
N TYR A 9 17.54 -0.52 -3.57
CA TYR A 9 17.83 -1.85 -4.08
C TYR A 9 16.60 -2.45 -4.75
N ILE A 10 16.73 -2.82 -6.03
CA ILE A 10 15.68 -3.56 -6.76
C ILE A 10 16.05 -5.04 -6.77
N MET A 11 15.21 -5.86 -6.12
CA MET A 11 15.40 -7.29 -5.99
C MET A 11 14.21 -8.08 -6.56
N GLY A 12 14.40 -9.38 -6.77
CA GLY A 12 13.40 -10.28 -7.37
C GLY A 12 14.02 -11.24 -8.37
N HIS A 13 13.20 -12.12 -8.93
CA HIS A 13 13.64 -13.18 -9.84
C HIS A 13 14.30 -12.63 -11.12
N ARG A 14 15.12 -13.45 -11.76
CA ARG A 14 15.59 -13.18 -13.13
C ARG A 14 14.39 -13.09 -14.07
N ALA A 15 14.52 -12.41 -15.21
CA ALA A 15 13.44 -12.25 -16.18
C ALA A 15 12.18 -11.50 -15.68
N SER A 16 12.15 -11.00 -14.43
CA SER A 16 11.06 -10.14 -13.94
C SER A 16 11.11 -8.69 -14.47
N GLY A 17 12.11 -8.35 -15.30
CA GLY A 17 12.23 -7.02 -15.91
C GLY A 17 12.85 -5.94 -15.02
N LYS A 18 13.59 -6.31 -13.95
CA LYS A 18 14.22 -5.37 -13.02
C LYS A 18 15.07 -4.30 -13.69
N THR A 19 16.04 -4.70 -14.52
CA THR A 19 16.97 -3.77 -15.20
C THR A 19 16.23 -2.78 -16.08
N SER A 20 15.33 -3.27 -16.94
CA SER A 20 14.58 -2.43 -17.87
C SER A 20 13.66 -1.45 -17.14
N THR A 21 12.95 -1.94 -16.11
CA THR A 21 12.06 -1.10 -15.28
C THR A 21 12.85 -0.04 -14.52
N ALA A 22 13.96 -0.42 -13.88
CA ALA A 22 14.81 0.49 -13.11
C ALA A 22 15.42 1.59 -13.99
N ARG A 23 15.88 1.27 -15.20
CA ARG A 23 16.41 2.25 -16.15
C ARG A 23 15.36 3.30 -16.54
N LEU A 24 14.14 2.87 -16.86
CA LEU A 24 13.05 3.79 -17.19
C LEU A 24 12.64 4.63 -15.98
N ALA A 25 12.50 4.03 -14.80
CA ALA A 25 12.18 4.75 -13.57
C ALA A 25 13.28 5.78 -13.19
N GLY A 26 14.55 5.40 -13.34
CA GLY A 26 15.69 6.29 -13.12
C GLY A 26 15.70 7.47 -14.09
N LYS A 27 15.33 7.26 -15.35
CA LYS A 27 15.14 8.35 -16.33
C LYS A 27 14.03 9.32 -15.90
N VAL A 28 12.90 8.81 -15.43
CA VAL A 28 11.77 9.62 -14.93
C VAL A 28 12.18 10.45 -13.71
N LEU A 29 12.98 9.87 -12.80
CA LEU A 29 13.38 10.51 -11.55
C LEU A 29 14.68 11.32 -11.63
N GLY A 30 15.44 11.20 -12.73
CA GLY A 30 16.78 11.76 -12.84
C GLY A 30 17.80 11.12 -11.88
N LEU A 31 17.66 9.82 -11.57
CA LEU A 31 18.55 9.09 -10.68
C LEU A 31 19.51 8.19 -11.45
N GLU A 32 20.72 8.01 -10.91
CA GLU A 32 21.67 7.00 -11.39
C GLU A 32 21.08 5.61 -11.21
N VAL A 33 21.25 4.75 -12.22
CA VAL A 33 20.85 3.34 -12.18
C VAL A 33 22.07 2.47 -12.42
N ILE A 34 22.41 1.66 -11.43
CA ILE A 34 23.52 0.71 -11.48
C ILE A 34 22.94 -0.70 -11.58
N ASP A 35 23.25 -1.42 -12.64
CA ASP A 35 22.99 -2.85 -12.73
C ASP A 35 24.21 -3.60 -12.20
N LEU A 36 24.05 -4.32 -11.08
CA LEU A 36 25.15 -5.00 -10.42
C LEU A 36 25.76 -6.11 -11.30
N ASP A 37 24.93 -6.83 -12.07
CA ASP A 37 25.43 -7.84 -13.01
C ASP A 37 26.31 -7.15 -14.06
N ALA A 38 25.84 -6.05 -14.65
CA ALA A 38 26.60 -5.31 -15.67
C ALA A 38 27.93 -4.74 -15.13
N GLU A 39 27.95 -4.25 -13.89
CA GLU A 39 29.17 -3.75 -13.26
C GLU A 39 30.18 -4.89 -12.99
N ILE A 40 29.70 -6.08 -12.62
CA ILE A 40 30.55 -7.25 -12.44
C ILE A 40 31.16 -7.66 -13.78
N GLU A 41 30.36 -7.74 -14.85
CA GLU A 41 30.82 -8.11 -16.18
C GLU A 41 31.88 -7.14 -16.70
N ALA A 42 31.64 -5.83 -16.53
CA ALA A 42 32.60 -4.79 -16.90
C ALA A 42 33.93 -4.91 -16.16
N ARG A 43 33.91 -5.26 -14.86
CA ARG A 43 35.13 -5.42 -14.04
C ARG A 43 35.84 -6.75 -14.27
N ALA A 44 35.10 -7.81 -14.56
CA ALA A 44 35.66 -9.16 -14.72
C ALA A 44 36.11 -9.45 -16.16
N GLY A 45 35.58 -8.72 -17.15
CA GLY A 45 35.81 -9.01 -18.57
C GLY A 45 35.20 -10.34 -19.03
N GLN A 46 34.28 -10.91 -18.26
CA GLN A 46 33.56 -12.17 -18.51
C GLN A 46 32.10 -11.98 -18.13
N SER A 47 31.19 -12.70 -18.77
CA SER A 47 29.76 -12.67 -18.42
C SER A 47 29.51 -13.26 -17.04
N CYS A 48 28.46 -12.81 -16.36
CA CYS A 48 28.06 -13.40 -15.08
C CYS A 48 27.79 -14.90 -15.22
N ALA A 49 27.22 -15.33 -16.35
CA ALA A 49 26.95 -16.74 -16.63
C ALA A 49 28.23 -17.59 -16.67
N GLU A 50 29.31 -17.12 -17.32
CA GLU A 50 30.59 -17.82 -17.36
C GLU A 50 31.24 -17.90 -15.97
N ILE A 51 31.18 -16.82 -15.18
CA ILE A 51 31.75 -16.78 -13.83
C ILE A 51 31.00 -17.75 -12.91
N ILE A 52 29.66 -17.80 -13.00
CA ILE A 52 28.83 -18.73 -12.23
C ILE A 52 29.12 -20.18 -12.62
N ALA A 53 29.18 -20.47 -13.92
CA ALA A 53 29.47 -21.82 -14.44
C ALA A 53 30.85 -22.32 -13.98
N ALA A 54 31.84 -21.41 -13.86
CA ALA A 54 33.15 -21.74 -13.31
C ALA A 54 33.12 -21.95 -11.79
N SER A 55 32.45 -21.08 -11.03
CA SER A 55 32.27 -21.20 -9.58
C SER A 55 31.23 -20.21 -9.04
N GLU A 56 30.05 -20.71 -8.64
CA GLU A 56 29.03 -19.88 -7.97
C GLU A 56 29.56 -19.21 -6.68
N PRO A 57 30.26 -19.90 -5.75
CA PRO A 57 30.81 -19.24 -4.56
C PRO A 57 31.74 -18.06 -4.88
N ARG A 58 32.57 -18.17 -5.92
CA ARG A 58 33.41 -17.08 -6.41
C ARG A 58 32.57 -15.92 -6.95
N PHE A 59 31.53 -16.21 -7.73
CA PHE A 59 30.59 -15.20 -8.19
C PHE A 59 29.92 -14.46 -7.02
N ARG A 60 29.43 -15.18 -6.01
CA ARG A 60 28.81 -14.57 -4.82
C ARG A 60 29.78 -13.68 -4.03
N ALA A 61 31.05 -14.08 -3.93
CA ALA A 61 32.07 -13.24 -3.31
C ALA A 61 32.33 -11.96 -4.12
N LEU A 62 32.35 -12.07 -5.45
CA LEU A 62 32.52 -10.95 -6.36
C LEU A 62 31.34 -9.98 -6.29
N GLU A 63 30.09 -10.48 -6.31
CA GLU A 63 28.87 -9.69 -6.13
C GLU A 63 28.95 -8.81 -4.88
N ARG A 64 29.26 -9.40 -3.73
CA ARG A 64 29.38 -8.67 -2.46
C ARG A 64 30.49 -7.62 -2.50
N LYS A 65 31.65 -7.97 -3.08
CA LYS A 65 32.79 -7.05 -3.18
C LYS A 65 32.47 -5.85 -4.07
N VAL A 66 31.84 -6.08 -5.22
CA VAL A 66 31.45 -5.02 -6.15
C VAL A 66 30.40 -4.12 -5.51
N LEU A 67 29.37 -4.68 -4.88
CA LEU A 67 28.37 -3.89 -4.16
C LEU A 67 29.01 -3.05 -3.05
N ALA A 68 29.88 -3.63 -2.22
CA ALA A 68 30.59 -2.90 -1.17
C ALA A 68 31.41 -1.71 -1.73
N THR A 69 32.00 -1.88 -2.92
CA THR A 69 32.73 -0.80 -3.60
C THR A 69 31.79 0.31 -4.08
N ILE A 70 30.61 -0.06 -4.58
CA ILE A 70 29.59 0.89 -5.04
C ILE A 70 29.06 1.69 -3.84
N VAL A 71 28.67 1.00 -2.75
CA VAL A 71 28.03 1.62 -1.56
C VAL A 71 28.99 2.44 -0.71
N ALA A 72 30.30 2.17 -0.77
CA ALA A 72 31.32 2.99 -0.13
C ALA A 72 31.44 4.40 -0.73
N LYS A 73 30.98 4.60 -1.96
CA LYS A 73 30.90 5.93 -2.57
C LYS A 73 29.64 6.65 -2.06
N PRO A 74 29.74 7.89 -1.56
CA PRO A 74 28.57 8.70 -1.24
C PRO A 74 27.65 8.81 -2.45
N CYS A 75 26.34 8.70 -2.24
CA CYS A 75 25.33 8.98 -3.26
C CYS A 75 24.61 10.28 -2.90
N GLN A 76 24.72 11.28 -3.78
CA GLN A 76 23.85 12.46 -3.74
C GLN A 76 23.70 12.97 -5.19
N PRO A 77 22.51 12.87 -5.81
CA PRO A 77 21.23 12.39 -5.28
C PRO A 77 21.22 10.89 -4.94
N ALA A 78 20.07 10.38 -4.48
CA ALA A 78 19.83 8.94 -4.35
C ALA A 78 20.12 8.19 -5.66
N ARG A 79 20.30 6.86 -5.58
CA ARG A 79 20.52 6.01 -6.75
C ARG A 79 19.81 4.67 -6.64
N ILE A 80 19.54 4.07 -7.79
CA ILE A 80 18.90 2.77 -7.93
C ILE A 80 19.97 1.72 -8.24
N ILE A 81 20.01 0.63 -7.47
CA ILE A 81 20.93 -0.49 -7.65
C ILE A 81 20.10 -1.75 -7.91
N VAL A 82 20.21 -2.31 -9.11
CA VAL A 82 19.54 -3.57 -9.47
C VAL A 82 20.41 -4.74 -9.03
N LEU A 83 19.87 -5.60 -8.18
CA LEU A 83 20.58 -6.77 -7.65
C LEU A 83 20.38 -8.00 -8.54
N GLY A 84 21.39 -8.87 -8.56
CA GLY A 84 21.29 -10.22 -9.10
C GLY A 84 20.23 -11.02 -8.36
N GLY A 85 19.46 -11.85 -9.08
CA GLY A 85 18.32 -12.58 -8.48
C GLY A 85 18.67 -13.63 -7.42
N GLY A 86 19.96 -13.85 -7.13
CA GLY A 86 20.44 -14.72 -6.06
C GLY A 86 21.35 -14.00 -5.05
N PHE A 87 21.39 -12.66 -5.09
CA PHE A 87 22.25 -11.86 -4.23
C PHE A 87 21.91 -12.10 -2.74
N HIS A 88 22.93 -12.42 -1.93
CA HIS A 88 22.77 -12.67 -0.50
C HIS A 88 24.10 -12.44 0.28
N PRO A 89 24.05 -11.89 1.51
CA PRO A 89 22.88 -11.34 2.22
C PRO A 89 22.35 -10.07 1.54
N LEU A 90 21.04 -9.80 1.69
CA LEU A 90 20.44 -8.59 1.14
C LEU A 90 20.91 -7.35 1.92
N PRO A 91 21.14 -6.20 1.23
CA PRO A 91 21.66 -5.00 1.89
C PRO A 91 20.67 -4.40 2.90
N THR A 92 21.19 -3.77 3.93
CA THR A 92 20.38 -3.16 5.01
C THR A 92 20.58 -1.65 5.13
N ASP A 93 21.51 -1.07 4.36
CA ASP A 93 21.91 0.34 4.35
C ASP A 93 21.06 1.23 3.42
N GLY A 94 20.02 0.67 2.81
CA GLY A 94 19.14 1.37 1.87
C GLY A 94 17.76 0.74 1.81
N ALA A 95 16.88 1.30 0.99
CA ALA A 95 15.51 0.80 0.81
C ALA A 95 15.48 -0.39 -0.15
N CYS A 96 14.75 -1.43 0.18
CA CYS A 96 14.63 -2.65 -0.63
C CYS A 96 13.24 -2.75 -1.26
N ILE A 97 13.19 -2.79 -2.59
CA ILE A 97 11.96 -2.95 -3.38
C ILE A 97 11.98 -4.30 -4.08
N TRP A 98 11.04 -5.16 -3.73
CA TRP A 98 10.82 -6.44 -4.40
C TRP A 98 9.94 -6.23 -5.64
N LEU A 99 10.49 -6.42 -6.83
CA LEU A 99 9.72 -6.48 -8.06
C LEU A 99 9.27 -7.94 -8.29
N TYR A 100 7.99 -8.18 -8.05
CA TYR A 100 7.31 -9.43 -8.31
C TYR A 100 6.56 -9.32 -9.65
N ARG A 101 6.78 -10.28 -10.56
CA ARG A 101 6.14 -10.27 -11.88
C ARG A 101 5.46 -11.61 -12.13
N ASP A 102 4.17 -11.58 -12.45
CA ASP A 102 3.44 -12.76 -12.88
C ASP A 102 3.97 -13.25 -14.23
N GLY A 103 4.20 -14.56 -14.35
CA GLY A 103 4.59 -15.15 -15.63
C GLY A 103 6.03 -14.90 -16.04
N TRP A 104 6.93 -14.66 -15.09
CA TRP A 104 8.36 -14.52 -15.36
C TRP A 104 9.03 -15.86 -15.74
N GLU A 105 8.39 -16.99 -15.44
CA GLU A 105 8.95 -18.34 -15.51
C GLU A 105 9.24 -18.80 -16.95
N PRO A 106 8.32 -18.65 -17.93
CA PRO A 106 8.61 -19.00 -19.32
C PRO A 106 9.77 -18.17 -19.88
N VAL A 107 9.81 -16.86 -19.57
CA VAL A 107 10.91 -15.98 -19.98
C VAL A 107 12.23 -16.42 -19.35
N ALA A 108 12.21 -16.87 -18.09
CA ALA A 108 13.40 -17.39 -17.43
C ALA A 108 13.89 -18.73 -18.01
N ARG A 109 13.00 -19.54 -18.59
CA ARG A 109 13.34 -20.78 -19.30
C ARG A 109 14.15 -20.49 -20.56
N GLU A 110 13.75 -19.47 -21.31
CA GLU A 110 14.30 -19.14 -22.63
C GLU A 110 15.52 -18.21 -22.58
N ALA A 111 15.53 -17.24 -21.66
CA ALA A 111 16.44 -16.10 -21.77
C ALA A 111 17.86 -16.30 -21.21
N ARG A 112 18.12 -17.34 -20.39
CA ARG A 112 19.44 -17.53 -19.75
C ARG A 112 19.76 -19.00 -19.46
N HIS A 113 21.05 -19.35 -19.54
CA HIS A 113 21.57 -20.63 -19.05
C HIS A 113 21.09 -20.93 -17.62
N ARG A 114 20.75 -22.20 -17.39
CA ARG A 114 20.22 -22.70 -16.11
C ARG A 114 21.31 -22.68 -15.04
N LEU A 115 20.95 -22.31 -13.82
CA LEU A 115 21.88 -22.30 -12.68
C LEU A 115 22.13 -23.73 -12.19
N ARG A 116 21.11 -24.59 -12.29
CA ARG A 116 21.15 -26.00 -11.89
C ARG A 116 20.71 -26.88 -13.07
N PRO A 117 21.55 -27.04 -14.11
CA PRO A 117 21.19 -27.83 -15.30
C PRO A 117 21.01 -29.32 -14.99
N ASP A 118 21.46 -29.79 -13.82
CA ASP A 118 21.40 -31.15 -13.32
C ASP A 118 20.01 -31.59 -12.83
N VAL A 119 19.13 -30.65 -12.50
CA VAL A 119 17.72 -30.94 -12.14
C VAL A 119 16.79 -30.55 -13.29
N ASP A 120 15.52 -30.97 -13.30
CA ASP A 120 14.56 -30.44 -14.27
C ASP A 120 14.21 -28.96 -13.99
N PHE A 121 13.63 -28.27 -14.97
CA PHE A 121 13.36 -26.84 -14.85
C PHE A 121 12.29 -26.52 -13.80
N GLU A 122 11.30 -27.40 -13.62
CA GLU A 122 10.22 -27.19 -12.64
C GLU A 122 10.75 -27.31 -11.20
N ALA A 123 11.65 -28.27 -10.95
CA ALA A 123 12.34 -28.44 -9.69
C ALA A 123 13.29 -27.26 -9.40
N GLU A 124 13.99 -26.75 -10.41
CA GLU A 124 14.80 -25.53 -10.27
C GLU A 124 13.93 -24.31 -9.94
N LEU A 125 12.77 -24.17 -10.60
CA LEU A 125 11.83 -23.10 -10.37
C LEU A 125 11.22 -23.15 -8.96
N ALA A 126 10.73 -24.32 -8.54
CA ALA A 126 10.22 -24.54 -7.18
C ALA A 126 11.28 -24.19 -6.15
N TRP A 127 12.52 -24.67 -6.33
CA TRP A 127 13.64 -24.30 -5.47
C TRP A 127 13.90 -22.79 -5.45
N MET A 128 13.85 -22.11 -6.60
CA MET A 128 14.03 -20.66 -6.66
C MET A 128 12.95 -19.93 -5.85
N ILE A 129 11.70 -20.35 -5.96
CA ILE A 129 10.57 -19.77 -5.23
C ILE A 129 10.75 -20.01 -3.73
N ASP A 130 10.91 -21.28 -3.34
CA ASP A 130 10.95 -21.72 -1.95
C ASP A 130 12.16 -21.14 -1.18
N GLU A 131 13.30 -20.97 -1.85
CA GLU A 131 14.50 -20.42 -1.20
C GLU A 131 14.58 -18.90 -1.24
N ARG A 132 14.13 -18.24 -2.32
CA ARG A 132 14.44 -16.82 -2.55
C ARG A 132 13.29 -15.90 -2.17
N GLU A 133 12.04 -16.27 -2.46
CA GLU A 133 10.90 -15.40 -2.13
C GLU A 133 10.78 -15.11 -0.63
N PRO A 134 10.98 -16.09 0.30
CA PRO A 134 11.02 -15.79 1.74
C PRO A 134 12.07 -14.73 2.11
N ARG A 135 13.22 -14.76 1.45
CA ARG A 135 14.33 -13.81 1.69
C ARG A 135 14.00 -12.43 1.13
N PHE A 136 13.39 -12.36 -0.06
CA PHE A 136 12.91 -11.10 -0.64
C PHE A 136 11.81 -10.48 0.23
N GLU A 137 10.82 -11.28 0.62
CA GLU A 137 9.72 -10.89 1.49
C GLU A 137 10.22 -10.33 2.83
N GLN A 138 11.23 -10.98 3.43
CA GLN A 138 11.82 -10.53 4.70
C GLN A 138 12.60 -9.20 4.59
N ALA A 139 13.28 -8.98 3.46
CA ALA A 139 14.08 -7.76 3.28
C ALA A 139 13.29 -6.58 2.70
N ALA A 140 12.12 -6.82 2.11
CA ALA A 140 11.36 -5.83 1.37
C ALA A 140 10.78 -4.75 2.29
N ASP A 141 11.08 -3.49 1.97
CA ASP A 141 10.34 -2.34 2.50
C ASP A 141 9.09 -2.07 1.64
N LEU A 142 9.16 -2.38 0.35
CA LEU A 142 8.06 -2.29 -0.62
C LEU A 142 8.05 -3.51 -1.56
N ARG A 143 6.87 -3.86 -2.04
CA ARG A 143 6.62 -4.84 -3.09
C ARG A 143 5.88 -4.20 -4.25
N LEU A 144 6.45 -4.30 -5.45
CA LEU A 144 5.86 -3.90 -6.72
C LEU A 144 5.36 -5.15 -7.44
N ASP A 145 4.05 -5.35 -7.42
CA ASP A 145 3.39 -6.42 -8.15
C ASP A 145 3.13 -6.01 -9.61
N VAL A 146 3.54 -6.88 -10.52
CA VAL A 146 3.41 -6.68 -11.96
C VAL A 146 2.60 -7.81 -12.56
N SER A 147 1.33 -7.55 -12.83
CA SER A 147 0.44 -8.51 -13.48
C SER A 147 0.83 -8.73 -14.93
N ARG A 148 0.34 -9.84 -15.52
CA ARG A 148 0.33 -10.02 -16.98
C ARG A 148 -0.48 -8.89 -17.65
N GLY A 149 -0.19 -8.63 -18.92
CA GLY A 149 -0.81 -7.54 -19.69
C GLY A 149 -0.38 -6.12 -19.28
N ARG A 150 0.37 -5.94 -18.17
CA ARG A 150 0.86 -4.63 -17.73
C ARG A 150 2.08 -4.19 -18.54
N ARG A 151 1.99 -3.02 -19.17
CA ARG A 151 3.05 -2.42 -19.99
C ARG A 151 4.24 -1.96 -19.15
N ILE A 152 5.46 -2.07 -19.70
CA ILE A 152 6.69 -1.75 -18.96
C ILE A 152 6.79 -0.27 -18.56
N GLU A 153 6.28 0.64 -19.38
CA GLU A 153 6.22 2.06 -19.09
C GLU A 153 5.40 2.32 -17.82
N ARG A 154 4.26 1.63 -17.69
CA ARG A 154 3.42 1.71 -16.49
C ARG A 154 4.16 1.18 -15.26
N VAL A 155 4.82 0.02 -15.38
CA VAL A 155 5.62 -0.54 -14.26
C VAL A 155 6.73 0.43 -13.83
N ALA A 156 7.38 1.10 -14.79
CA ALA A 156 8.41 2.08 -14.52
C ALA A 156 7.84 3.34 -13.84
N GLU A 157 6.66 3.80 -14.24
CA GLU A 157 5.95 4.89 -13.55
C GLU A 157 5.56 4.51 -12.12
N ASP A 158 5.09 3.28 -11.90
CA ASP A 158 4.74 2.78 -10.57
C ASP A 158 5.99 2.69 -9.68
N LEU A 159 7.10 2.14 -10.21
CA LEU A 159 8.38 2.11 -9.50
C LEU A 159 8.89 3.53 -9.17
N ALA A 160 8.82 4.44 -10.14
CA ALA A 160 9.22 5.83 -9.96
C ALA A 160 8.35 6.52 -8.89
N THR A 161 7.05 6.24 -8.87
CA THR A 161 6.11 6.77 -7.87
C THR A 161 6.52 6.32 -6.46
N TRP A 162 6.74 5.01 -6.27
CA TRP A 162 7.14 4.46 -4.98
C TRP A 162 8.48 5.03 -4.49
N ILE A 163 9.48 5.11 -5.36
CA ILE A 163 10.78 5.70 -5.03
C ILE A 163 10.63 7.18 -4.67
N GLY A 164 9.89 7.95 -5.46
CA GLY A 164 9.65 9.37 -5.18
C GLY A 164 9.02 9.57 -3.80
N TRP A 165 8.00 8.78 -3.46
CA TRP A 165 7.33 8.84 -2.16
C TRP A 165 8.26 8.47 -1.00
N LEU A 166 9.12 7.46 -1.16
CA LEU A 166 10.11 7.10 -0.15
C LEU A 166 11.08 8.25 0.13
N LEU A 167 11.61 8.88 -0.93
CA LEU A 167 12.58 9.96 -0.81
C LEU A 167 11.99 11.21 -0.13
N GLU A 168 10.68 11.39 -0.17
CA GLU A 168 9.99 12.52 0.46
C GLU A 168 9.77 12.36 1.97
N LEU A 169 9.81 11.13 2.48
CA LEU A 169 9.48 10.85 3.89
C LEU A 169 10.33 11.64 4.88
N GLN A 170 11.61 11.88 4.57
CA GLN A 170 12.50 12.66 5.44
C GLN A 170 12.00 14.09 5.71
N SER A 171 11.18 14.62 4.80
CA SER A 171 10.56 15.95 4.90
C SER A 171 9.09 15.90 5.35
N SER A 172 8.51 14.70 5.49
CA SER A 172 7.08 14.55 5.79
C SER A 172 6.75 14.90 7.24
N PRO A 173 5.82 15.85 7.48
CA PRO A 173 5.32 16.13 8.82
C PRO A 173 4.61 14.93 9.46
N ILE A 174 3.94 14.08 8.67
CA ILE A 174 3.30 12.86 9.19
C ILE A 174 4.36 11.85 9.61
N ALA A 175 5.36 11.60 8.76
CA ALA A 175 6.45 10.66 9.04
C ALA A 175 7.18 11.00 10.36
N ARG A 176 7.48 12.29 10.59
CA ARG A 176 8.19 12.77 11.80
C ARG A 176 7.44 12.57 13.11
N ARG A 177 6.14 12.29 13.07
CA ARG A 177 5.31 11.94 14.23
C ARG A 177 4.83 10.48 14.22
N THR A 178 5.27 9.68 13.26
CA THR A 178 4.93 8.26 13.16
C THR A 178 5.99 7.40 13.84
N TRP A 179 5.59 6.63 14.84
CA TRP A 179 6.43 5.66 15.54
C TRP A 179 6.31 4.28 14.89
N VAL A 180 7.44 3.60 14.71
CA VAL A 180 7.45 2.22 14.23
C VAL A 180 7.20 1.28 15.41
N VAL A 181 6.19 0.42 15.28
CA VAL A 181 5.81 -0.53 16.33
C VAL A 181 6.49 -1.86 16.07
N ALA A 182 7.36 -2.27 17.00
CA ALA A 182 7.89 -3.62 17.06
C ALA A 182 6.94 -4.50 17.89
N ALA A 183 6.38 -5.54 17.29
CA ALA A 183 5.46 -6.47 17.95
C ALA A 183 6.17 -7.57 18.76
N GLY A 184 7.49 -7.43 18.94
CA GLY A 184 8.36 -8.37 19.63
C GLY A 184 9.83 -7.99 19.45
N LEU A 185 10.71 -8.68 20.18
CA LEU A 185 12.16 -8.46 20.12
C LEU A 185 12.74 -8.78 18.72
N ASP A 186 12.22 -9.80 18.05
CA ASP A 186 12.58 -10.23 16.70
C ASP A 186 12.37 -9.13 15.64
N GLN A 187 11.43 -8.22 15.90
CA GLN A 187 11.08 -7.11 15.02
C GLN A 187 11.85 -5.81 15.32
N LEU A 188 12.51 -5.69 16.47
CA LEU A 188 13.10 -4.43 16.94
C LEU A 188 14.20 -3.92 16.00
N ALA A 189 15.08 -4.80 15.52
CA ALA A 189 16.15 -4.40 14.60
C ALA A 189 15.60 -3.85 13.27
N GLY A 190 14.55 -4.48 12.74
CA GLY A 190 13.84 -4.01 11.55
C GLY A 190 13.16 -2.65 11.78
N ALA A 191 12.55 -2.46 12.95
CA ALA A 191 11.89 -1.21 13.31
C ALA A 191 12.90 -0.05 13.42
N VAL A 192 14.05 -0.29 14.06
CA VAL A 192 15.16 0.67 14.17
C VAL A 192 15.69 1.04 12.79
N ARG A 193 15.89 0.06 11.91
CA ARG A 193 16.31 0.29 10.53
C ARG A 193 15.30 1.17 9.78
N ALA A 194 14.02 0.81 9.81
CA ALA A 194 12.97 1.55 9.12
C ALA A 194 12.85 2.99 9.63
N ALA A 195 12.86 3.18 10.96
CA ALA A 195 12.79 4.50 11.57
C ALA A 195 13.95 5.40 11.12
N ARG A 196 15.17 4.86 11.08
CA ARG A 196 16.37 5.58 10.66
C ARG A 196 16.35 5.91 9.16
N LEU A 197 16.10 4.91 8.30
CA LEU A 197 16.18 5.09 6.84
C LEU A 197 15.12 6.07 6.34
N PHE A 198 13.92 6.01 6.91
CA PHE A 198 12.76 6.75 6.42
C PHE A 198 12.46 8.03 7.22
N GLY A 199 13.29 8.38 8.20
CA GLY A 199 13.14 9.60 8.99
C GLY A 199 11.85 9.64 9.80
N LEU A 200 11.44 8.49 10.34
CA LEU A 200 10.27 8.37 11.20
C LEU A 200 10.58 8.86 12.63
N ALA A 201 9.56 9.04 13.46
CA ALA A 201 9.71 9.59 14.81
C ALA A 201 10.67 8.77 15.69
N GLY A 202 10.68 7.45 15.52
CA GLY A 202 11.45 6.51 16.33
C GLY A 202 10.77 5.15 16.39
N VAL A 203 11.11 4.37 17.42
CA VAL A 203 10.50 3.06 17.69
C VAL A 203 9.69 3.08 18.99
N GLU A 204 8.52 2.47 18.97
CA GLU A 204 7.76 2.14 20.18
C GLU A 204 8.25 0.78 20.71
N VAL A 205 8.66 0.75 21.98
CA VAL A 205 8.99 -0.49 22.70
C VAL A 205 7.99 -0.64 23.83
N ARG A 206 7.34 -1.81 23.92
CA ARG A 206 6.30 -2.06 24.92
C ARG A 206 6.76 -3.02 26.02
N SER A 207 6.38 -2.72 27.26
CA SER A 207 6.79 -3.49 28.43
C SER A 207 6.20 -4.90 28.51
N ASP A 208 5.15 -5.18 27.75
CA ASP A 208 4.55 -6.52 27.63
C ASP A 208 5.19 -7.38 26.52
N LEU A 209 6.09 -6.82 25.71
CA LEU A 209 6.66 -7.49 24.53
C LEU A 209 8.19 -7.60 24.56
N VAL A 210 8.88 -6.67 25.24
CA VAL A 210 10.35 -6.59 25.23
C VAL A 210 10.87 -6.23 26.62
N ASP A 211 11.81 -7.04 27.10
CA ASP A 211 12.52 -6.75 28.34
C ASP A 211 13.39 -5.48 28.19
N ALA A 212 13.42 -4.63 29.22
CA ALA A 212 14.15 -3.35 29.15
C ALA A 212 15.64 -3.53 28.81
N ALA A 213 16.27 -4.59 29.29
CA ALA A 213 17.67 -4.90 29.01
C ALA A 213 17.96 -5.26 27.54
N GLN A 214 16.94 -5.69 26.79
CA GLN A 214 17.05 -6.10 25.39
C GLN A 214 16.61 -5.00 24.41
N ALA A 215 16.02 -3.90 24.90
CA ALA A 215 15.43 -2.83 24.12
C ALA A 215 16.46 -1.87 23.45
N GLN A 216 17.43 -2.44 22.73
CA GLN A 216 18.49 -1.67 22.07
C GLN A 216 17.99 -1.07 20.74
N ALA A 217 18.09 0.26 20.63
CA ALA A 217 17.66 1.01 19.44
C ALA A 217 18.67 2.11 19.08
N PRO A 218 19.87 1.73 18.61
CA PRO A 218 20.95 2.69 18.37
C PRO A 218 20.57 3.74 17.33
N GLY A 219 20.87 5.01 17.59
CA GLY A 219 20.73 6.09 16.61
C GLY A 219 19.30 6.44 16.20
N VAL A 220 18.28 6.00 16.95
CA VAL A 220 16.88 6.39 16.77
C VAL A 220 16.25 6.70 18.13
N ALA A 221 15.21 7.53 18.15
CA ALA A 221 14.46 7.78 19.37
C ALA A 221 13.66 6.54 19.79
N VAL A 222 13.54 6.34 21.10
CA VAL A 222 12.72 5.28 21.70
C VAL A 222 11.58 5.91 22.48
N MET A 223 10.37 5.40 22.26
CA MET A 223 9.23 5.60 23.13
C MET A 223 9.04 4.36 24.00
N ALA A 224 9.22 4.50 25.32
CA ALA A 224 8.96 3.42 26.25
C ALA A 224 7.48 3.40 26.63
N SER A 225 6.80 2.34 26.24
CA SER A 225 5.35 2.20 26.31
C SER A 225 4.98 1.20 27.41
N LEU A 226 4.60 1.70 28.59
CA LEU A 226 4.24 0.88 29.74
C LEU A 226 2.82 0.32 29.57
N ARG A 227 2.74 -1.01 29.47
CA ARG A 227 1.52 -1.84 29.31
C ARG A 227 1.39 -2.91 30.39
N THR A 228 2.26 -2.85 31.39
CA THR A 228 2.31 -3.78 32.53
C THR A 228 2.39 -2.97 33.83
N PRO A 229 1.98 -3.54 34.98
CA PRO A 229 2.02 -2.84 36.27
C PRO A 229 3.44 -2.81 36.89
N GLN A 230 4.48 -2.69 36.05
CA GLN A 230 5.90 -2.79 36.45
C GLN A 230 6.62 -1.44 36.27
N PRO A 231 6.55 -0.52 37.26
CA PRO A 231 7.20 0.79 37.17
C PRO A 231 8.73 0.70 37.02
N ASP A 232 9.37 -0.35 37.54
CA ASP A 232 10.81 -0.57 37.40
C ASP A 232 11.26 -0.77 35.95
N TRP A 233 10.38 -1.31 35.09
CA TRP A 233 10.66 -1.40 33.65
C TRP A 233 10.79 -0.01 33.04
N LEU A 234 9.89 0.91 33.39
CA LEU A 234 9.94 2.31 32.95
C LEU A 234 11.19 3.01 33.50
N ALA A 235 11.56 2.72 34.75
CA ALA A 235 12.81 3.20 35.36
C ALA A 235 14.05 2.76 34.57
N ALA A 236 14.12 1.49 34.20
CA ALA A 236 15.20 0.93 33.39
C ALA A 236 15.25 1.55 31.97
N MET A 237 14.09 1.93 31.43
CA MET A 237 13.97 2.65 30.16
C MET A 237 14.13 4.18 30.32
N GLY A 238 14.67 4.66 31.43
CA GLY A 238 14.75 6.09 31.79
C GLY A 238 15.51 6.99 30.80
N ALA A 239 16.25 6.44 29.85
CA ALA A 239 16.92 7.17 28.76
C ALA A 239 16.05 7.38 27.50
N SER A 240 14.84 6.82 27.46
CA SER A 240 13.94 6.95 26.31
C SER A 240 13.53 8.41 26.07
N ALA A 241 13.36 8.75 24.78
CA ALA A 241 13.04 10.08 24.31
C ALA A 241 11.59 10.50 24.64
N ALA A 242 10.69 9.51 24.75
CA ALA A 242 9.31 9.70 25.14
C ALA A 242 8.83 8.52 26.01
N PHE A 243 7.78 8.77 26.78
CA PHE A 243 7.06 7.73 27.52
C PHE A 243 5.61 7.66 27.05
N ASP A 244 5.04 6.46 27.02
CA ASP A 244 3.61 6.22 26.84
C ASP A 244 3.16 5.34 28.01
N ILE A 245 2.34 5.88 28.92
CA ILE A 245 1.85 5.19 30.10
C ILE A 245 0.36 4.94 29.92
N ASP A 246 -0.05 3.67 29.89
CA ASP A 246 -1.46 3.34 29.97
C ASP A 246 -2.00 3.79 31.34
N ILE A 247 -3.14 4.50 31.34
CA ILE A 247 -3.75 5.03 32.57
C ILE A 247 -4.07 3.94 33.59
N ALA A 248 -4.24 2.68 33.16
CA ALA A 248 -4.42 1.53 34.04
C ALA A 248 -3.19 1.25 34.94
N HIS A 249 -2.02 1.81 34.63
CA HIS A 249 -0.77 1.63 35.37
C HIS A 249 -0.23 2.92 35.99
N LEU A 250 -0.95 4.04 35.83
CA LEU A 250 -0.52 5.35 36.29
C LEU A 250 -0.38 5.40 37.82
N ASP A 251 -1.29 4.77 38.56
CA ASP A 251 -1.24 4.71 40.03
C ASP A 251 0.02 3.98 40.53
N ALA A 252 0.43 2.91 39.86
CA ALA A 252 1.64 2.16 40.21
C ALA A 252 2.91 3.00 39.97
N VAL A 253 2.95 3.76 38.86
CA VAL A 253 4.05 4.69 38.55
C VAL A 253 4.14 5.81 39.60
N ASN A 254 3.00 6.38 39.99
CA ASN A 254 2.93 7.43 41.00
C ASN A 254 3.35 6.91 42.38
N ALA A 255 2.85 5.74 42.79
CA ALA A 255 3.20 5.12 44.06
C ALA A 255 4.69 4.78 44.17
N ALA A 256 5.30 4.33 43.08
CA ALA A 256 6.74 4.08 43.00
C ALA A 256 7.58 5.36 42.82
N ASN A 257 6.93 6.51 42.61
CA ASN A 257 7.55 7.80 42.35
C ASN A 257 8.58 7.78 41.20
N THR A 258 8.35 6.93 40.19
CA THR A 258 9.34 6.59 39.15
C THR A 258 9.81 7.81 38.36
N LEU A 259 8.92 8.77 38.11
CA LEU A 259 9.19 9.92 37.26
C LEU A 259 9.81 11.11 38.01
N ALA A 260 9.81 11.13 39.35
CA ALA A 260 10.28 12.29 40.11
C ALA A 260 11.78 12.59 39.95
N SER A 261 12.59 11.56 39.68
CA SER A 261 14.03 11.71 39.44
C SER A 261 14.38 11.95 37.97
N MET A 262 13.39 11.97 37.07
CA MET A 262 13.59 12.06 35.64
C MET A 262 13.25 13.46 35.11
N PRO A 263 14.03 14.01 34.16
CA PRO A 263 13.67 15.26 33.51
C PRO A 263 12.39 15.07 32.66
N PRO A 264 11.47 16.05 32.68
CA PRO A 264 10.29 16.07 31.82
C PRO A 264 10.66 15.97 30.35
N ARG A 265 9.84 15.23 29.62
CA ARG A 265 9.95 14.97 28.18
C ARG A 265 8.57 14.56 27.66
N PRO A 266 8.37 14.41 26.34
CA PRO A 266 7.09 13.97 25.79
C PRO A 266 6.53 12.75 26.54
N LEU A 267 5.32 12.92 27.08
CA LEU A 267 4.60 11.90 27.83
C LEU A 267 3.23 11.71 27.19
N ILE A 268 2.95 10.49 26.75
CA ILE A 268 1.64 10.08 26.27
C ILE A 268 0.95 9.39 27.45
N LEU A 269 -0.23 9.89 27.82
CA LEU A 269 -1.15 9.13 28.68
C LEU A 269 -2.17 8.47 27.76
N SER A 270 -2.25 7.15 27.82
CA SER A 270 -3.02 6.37 26.87
C SER A 270 -4.11 5.53 27.52
N SER A 271 -5.15 5.22 26.74
CA SER A 271 -6.21 4.29 27.15
C SER A 271 -6.60 3.41 25.97
N HIS A 272 -6.71 2.10 26.22
CA HIS A 272 -7.00 1.08 25.20
C HIS A 272 -8.24 0.23 25.56
N PRO A 273 -9.44 0.84 25.71
CA PRO A 273 -10.61 0.12 26.18
C PRO A 273 -11.21 -0.81 25.12
N ALA A 274 -11.97 -1.79 25.60
CA ALA A 274 -12.69 -2.76 24.78
C ALA A 274 -13.92 -2.19 24.05
N ASN A 275 -14.27 -0.92 24.28
CA ASN A 275 -15.33 -0.21 23.59
C ASN A 275 -15.09 1.32 23.66
N ALA A 276 -15.87 2.09 22.92
CA ALA A 276 -15.77 3.55 22.85
C ALA A 276 -16.66 4.27 23.88
N ASP A 277 -16.70 3.81 25.14
CA ASP A 277 -17.53 4.43 26.16
C ASP A 277 -16.99 5.80 26.63
N ILE A 278 -17.90 6.73 26.89
CA ILE A 278 -17.56 8.09 27.32
C ILE A 278 -16.93 8.11 28.72
N GLN A 279 -17.25 7.17 29.60
CA GLN A 279 -16.74 7.17 30.98
C GLN A 279 -15.23 6.90 31.00
N THR A 280 -14.74 5.97 30.17
CA THR A 280 -13.31 5.73 30.02
C THR A 280 -12.59 6.92 29.40
N CYS A 281 -13.21 7.60 28.45
CA CYS A 281 -12.68 8.85 27.91
C CYS A 281 -12.50 9.93 28.99
N GLU A 282 -13.51 10.14 29.84
CA GLU A 282 -13.42 11.08 30.97
C GLU A 282 -12.38 10.66 32.02
N ARG A 283 -12.20 9.34 32.25
CA ARG A 283 -11.12 8.83 33.13
C ARG A 283 -9.73 9.15 32.59
N LEU A 284 -9.53 9.07 31.28
CA LEU A 284 -8.26 9.45 30.65
C LEU A 284 -7.94 10.93 30.91
N LEU A 285 -8.93 11.80 30.74
CA LEU A 285 -8.78 13.24 31.00
C LEU A 285 -8.48 13.50 32.49
N ALA A 286 -9.29 12.94 33.40
CA ALA A 286 -9.11 13.10 34.84
C ALA A 286 -7.75 12.57 35.33
N GLY A 287 -7.29 11.43 34.78
CA GLY A 287 -5.97 10.87 35.05
C GLY A 287 -4.85 11.82 34.63
N ALA A 288 -4.98 12.47 33.46
CA ALA A 288 -4.02 13.45 32.99
C ALA A 288 -3.99 14.74 33.82
N GLU A 289 -5.15 15.22 34.28
CA GLU A 289 -5.23 16.37 35.17
C GLU A 289 -4.62 16.08 36.54
N SER A 290 -4.96 14.94 37.14
CA SER A 290 -4.38 14.46 38.40
C SER A 290 -2.86 14.31 38.30
N PHE A 291 -2.38 13.71 37.21
CA PHE A 291 -0.95 13.55 36.96
C PHE A 291 -0.24 14.90 36.82
N ALA A 292 -0.81 15.84 36.07
CA ALA A 292 -0.26 17.18 35.92
C ALA A 292 -0.18 17.96 37.25
N GLN A 293 -1.11 17.71 38.18
CA GLN A 293 -1.06 18.28 39.53
C GLN A 293 0.05 17.65 40.39
N ALA A 294 0.21 16.33 40.31
CA ALA A 294 1.25 15.60 41.03
C ALA A 294 2.66 15.89 40.50
N TYR A 295 2.78 16.09 39.18
CA TYR A 295 4.03 16.36 38.47
C TYR A 295 3.94 17.64 37.61
N PRO A 296 3.91 18.84 38.23
CA PRO A 296 3.70 20.10 37.49
C PRO A 296 4.70 20.34 36.36
N ALA A 297 5.96 19.92 36.53
CA ALA A 297 7.00 20.04 35.52
C ALA A 297 6.73 19.21 34.25
N TRP A 298 5.85 18.20 34.32
CA TRP A 298 5.47 17.35 33.20
C TRP A 298 4.21 17.85 32.47
N ALA A 299 3.46 18.78 33.05
CA ALA A 299 2.12 19.16 32.59
C ALA A 299 2.06 19.59 31.11
N GLU A 300 3.09 20.31 30.64
CA GLU A 300 3.21 20.85 29.27
C GLU A 300 3.63 19.78 28.24
N HIS A 301 4.13 18.64 28.72
CA HIS A 301 4.61 17.55 27.88
C HIS A 301 3.58 16.45 27.64
N ILE A 302 2.40 16.56 28.27
CA ILE A 302 1.34 15.55 28.21
C ILE A 302 0.56 15.64 26.90
N THR A 303 0.50 14.51 26.20
CA THR A 303 -0.40 14.24 25.08
C THR A 303 -1.34 13.10 25.46
N LEU A 304 -2.58 13.13 24.98
CA LEU A 304 -3.54 12.05 25.22
C LEU A 304 -3.59 11.09 24.03
N LYS A 305 -3.71 9.78 24.31
CA LYS A 305 -3.93 8.75 23.29
C LYS A 305 -5.18 7.96 23.63
N TRP A 306 -6.21 8.13 22.81
CA TRP A 306 -7.48 7.44 22.90
C TRP A 306 -7.55 6.34 21.84
N ALA A 307 -7.55 5.07 22.27
CA ALA A 307 -7.51 3.94 21.34
C ALA A 307 -8.56 2.88 21.69
N PRO A 308 -9.87 3.15 21.54
CA PRO A 308 -10.92 2.18 21.81
C PRO A 308 -11.02 1.10 20.72
N VAL A 309 -11.53 -0.07 21.09
CA VAL A 309 -12.08 -1.02 20.12
C VAL A 309 -13.42 -0.47 19.60
N VAL A 310 -13.62 -0.56 18.28
CA VAL A 310 -14.82 -0.12 17.58
C VAL A 310 -15.34 -1.28 16.74
N SER A 311 -16.63 -1.60 16.86
CA SER A 311 -17.23 -2.78 16.22
C SER A 311 -18.16 -2.46 15.05
N ASN A 312 -18.71 -1.24 15.02
CA ASN A 312 -19.68 -0.77 14.03
C ASN A 312 -19.56 0.75 13.82
N TYR A 313 -20.24 1.31 12.81
CA TYR A 313 -20.13 2.75 12.50
C TYR A 313 -20.81 3.64 13.53
N SER A 314 -21.79 3.12 14.30
CA SER A 314 -22.38 3.86 15.42
C SER A 314 -21.35 4.10 16.53
N GLU A 315 -20.59 3.07 16.90
CA GLU A 315 -19.49 3.18 17.86
C GLU A 315 -18.36 4.07 17.33
N LEU A 316 -18.08 4.03 16.02
CA LEU A 316 -17.09 4.92 15.41
C LEU A 316 -17.48 6.40 15.60
N LEU A 317 -18.75 6.75 15.34
CA LEU A 317 -19.23 8.11 15.53
C LEU A 317 -19.15 8.54 17.00
N ALA A 318 -19.52 7.66 17.93
CA ALA A 318 -19.38 7.94 19.37
C ALA A 318 -17.91 8.14 19.78
N ALA A 319 -16.99 7.35 19.22
CA ALA A 319 -15.56 7.50 19.47
C ALA A 319 -14.99 8.83 18.92
N LEU A 320 -15.47 9.27 17.75
CA LEU A 320 -15.14 10.57 17.19
C LEU A 320 -15.67 11.71 18.07
N ASP A 321 -16.91 11.62 18.57
CA ASP A 321 -17.48 12.60 19.51
C ASP A 321 -16.67 12.70 20.80
N ALA A 322 -16.29 11.55 21.37
CA ALA A 322 -15.43 11.50 22.55
C ALA A 322 -14.06 12.16 22.26
N THR A 323 -13.51 11.96 21.07
CA THR A 323 -12.23 12.57 20.66
C THR A 323 -12.33 14.09 20.55
N ASP A 324 -13.41 14.61 19.98
CA ASP A 324 -13.61 16.06 19.84
C ASP A 324 -13.72 16.73 21.22
N ARG A 325 -14.41 16.10 22.17
CA ARG A 325 -14.45 16.57 23.57
C ARG A 325 -13.07 16.63 24.21
N LEU A 326 -12.20 15.65 23.98
CA LEU A 326 -10.83 15.69 24.49
C LEU A 326 -10.03 16.85 23.88
N ARG A 327 -10.21 17.11 22.58
CA ARG A 327 -9.52 18.21 21.87
C ARG A 327 -9.98 19.58 22.36
N GLU A 328 -11.26 19.76 22.65
CA GLU A 328 -11.82 21.00 23.22
C GLU A 328 -11.20 21.38 24.57
N ARG A 329 -10.59 20.42 25.29
CA ARG A 329 -9.90 20.64 26.56
C ARG A 329 -8.44 21.11 26.42
N GLY A 330 -7.98 21.36 25.20
CA GLY A 330 -6.72 22.08 24.94
C GLY A 330 -5.44 21.23 25.01
N ARG A 331 -5.54 19.90 25.15
CA ARG A 331 -4.39 18.99 25.04
C ARG A 331 -4.32 18.37 23.64
N PRO A 332 -3.11 18.13 23.08
CA PRO A 332 -2.98 17.32 21.88
C PRO A 332 -3.53 15.90 22.10
N VAL A 333 -4.28 15.39 21.11
CA VAL A 333 -4.93 14.07 21.18
C VAL A 333 -4.55 13.24 19.96
N THR A 334 -4.23 11.98 20.20
CA THR A 334 -4.14 10.92 19.20
C THR A 334 -5.35 10.00 19.33
N PHE A 335 -6.19 9.93 18.30
CA PHE A 335 -7.28 8.95 18.23
C PHE A 335 -6.91 7.80 17.28
N LEU A 336 -7.03 6.56 17.77
CA LEU A 336 -6.67 5.34 17.04
C LEU A 336 -7.72 4.25 17.26
N PRO A 337 -8.75 4.14 16.40
CA PRO A 337 -9.64 2.99 16.47
C PRO A 337 -8.83 1.69 16.29
N GLN A 338 -9.05 0.75 17.21
CA GLN A 338 -8.40 -0.55 17.17
C GLN A 338 -9.06 -1.47 16.14
N GLY A 339 -8.33 -2.51 15.73
CA GLY A 339 -8.82 -3.51 14.77
C GLY A 339 -8.62 -3.14 13.29
N ALA A 340 -8.71 -4.15 12.43
CA ALA A 340 -8.49 -4.02 11.00
C ALA A 340 -9.62 -3.25 10.28
N ARG A 341 -10.87 -3.49 10.69
CA ARG A 341 -12.08 -2.95 10.03
C ARG A 341 -12.10 -1.43 9.95
N PHE A 342 -11.66 -0.75 11.00
CA PHE A 342 -11.65 0.72 11.08
C PHE A 342 -10.25 1.32 10.93
N ALA A 343 -9.25 0.53 10.52
CA ALA A 343 -7.90 1.02 10.29
C ALA A 343 -7.86 2.12 9.21
N TRP A 344 -8.80 2.12 8.25
CA TRP A 344 -8.95 3.13 7.21
C TRP A 344 -9.16 4.56 7.74
N CYS A 345 -9.61 4.72 8.99
CA CYS A 345 -9.74 6.04 9.62
C CYS A 345 -8.38 6.65 9.97
N ARG A 346 -7.33 5.83 10.11
CA ARG A 346 -6.02 6.29 10.63
C ARG A 346 -5.34 7.30 9.72
N PRO A 347 -5.31 7.17 8.37
CA PRO A 347 -4.67 8.18 7.53
C PRO A 347 -5.35 9.56 7.54
N PRO A 348 -6.69 9.68 7.49
CA PRO A 348 -7.36 10.96 7.72
C PRO A 348 -7.06 11.56 9.10
N LEU A 349 -7.14 10.74 10.16
CA LEU A 349 -6.83 11.17 11.53
C LEU A 349 -5.36 11.57 11.70
N ALA A 350 -4.45 10.97 10.93
CA ALA A 350 -3.02 11.22 11.02
C ALA A 350 -2.65 12.67 10.73
N VAL A 351 -3.49 13.43 10.03
CA VAL A 351 -3.30 14.86 9.78
C VAL A 351 -3.38 15.65 11.09
N GLN A 352 -4.27 15.27 12.00
CA GLN A 352 -4.55 15.98 13.25
C GLN A 352 -3.94 15.31 14.48
N ASN A 353 -3.69 13.99 14.44
CA ASN A 353 -3.15 13.25 15.57
C ASN A 353 -1.77 13.78 16.01
N ALA A 354 -1.53 13.82 17.32
CA ALA A 354 -0.23 14.21 17.86
C ALA A 354 0.88 13.20 17.52
N THR A 355 0.54 11.91 17.51
CA THR A 355 1.41 10.79 17.18
C THR A 355 0.69 9.77 16.30
N ASN A 356 1.42 9.06 15.45
CA ASN A 356 0.92 7.99 14.60
C ASN A 356 1.76 6.72 14.80
N TYR A 357 1.25 5.58 14.35
CA TYR A 357 1.84 4.27 14.62
C TYR A 357 1.76 3.39 13.37
N VAL A 358 2.89 2.82 12.96
CA VAL A 358 2.98 1.92 11.82
C VAL A 358 3.69 0.63 12.23
N PRO A 359 3.16 -0.56 11.90
CA PRO A 359 3.89 -1.80 12.15
C PRO A 359 5.12 -1.89 11.25
N VAL A 360 6.19 -2.54 11.71
CA VAL A 360 7.37 -2.80 10.87
C VAL A 360 7.07 -3.79 9.74
N GLY A 361 7.70 -3.59 8.58
CA GLY A 361 7.65 -4.50 7.43
C GLY A 361 6.31 -4.53 6.70
N LEU A 362 6.22 -5.42 5.70
CA LEU A 362 5.01 -5.65 4.91
C LEU A 362 4.09 -6.68 5.60
N ALA A 363 2.79 -6.62 5.29
CA ALA A 363 1.80 -7.51 5.91
C ALA A 363 2.07 -9.02 5.69
N PRO A 364 2.42 -9.49 4.46
CA PRO A 364 2.78 -10.90 4.25
C PRO A 364 3.96 -11.35 5.14
N HIS A 365 5.02 -10.54 5.20
CA HIS A 365 6.19 -10.81 6.03
C HIS A 365 5.81 -10.97 7.51
N ARG A 366 5.06 -10.02 8.07
CA ARG A 366 4.63 -10.10 9.48
C ARG A 366 3.87 -11.39 9.77
N ARG A 367 2.93 -11.77 8.89
CA ARG A 367 2.12 -12.98 9.08
C ARG A 367 2.94 -14.27 9.03
N ARG A 368 3.99 -14.31 8.21
CA ARG A 368 4.78 -15.52 7.99
C ARG A 368 5.92 -15.70 9.00
N PHE A 369 6.55 -14.62 9.44
CA PHE A 369 7.82 -14.69 10.17
C PHE A 369 7.75 -14.24 11.63
N THR A 370 6.60 -13.75 12.11
CA THR A 370 6.49 -13.20 13.48
C THR A 370 5.31 -13.79 14.23
N SER A 371 5.51 -14.13 15.50
CA SER A 371 4.54 -14.84 16.33
C SER A 371 3.38 -13.95 16.82
N ASN A 372 3.62 -12.65 16.98
CA ASN A 372 2.66 -11.66 17.49
C ASN A 372 2.27 -10.61 16.43
N ALA A 373 2.04 -11.05 15.20
CA ALA A 373 1.81 -10.15 14.07
C ALA A 373 0.59 -9.22 14.29
N VAL A 374 0.82 -7.90 14.22
CA VAL A 374 -0.27 -6.91 14.23
C VAL A 374 -1.16 -7.11 13.00
N GLN A 375 -2.41 -7.50 13.24
CA GLN A 375 -3.41 -7.69 12.20
C GLN A 375 -3.97 -6.32 11.77
N THR A 376 -3.45 -5.80 10.66
CA THR A 376 -3.93 -4.55 10.07
C THR A 376 -3.70 -4.57 8.56
N PRO A 377 -4.63 -4.00 7.76
CA PRO A 377 -4.41 -3.79 6.33
C PRO A 377 -3.41 -2.65 6.05
N LEU A 378 -3.07 -1.82 7.05
CA LEU A 378 -2.17 -0.68 6.90
C LEU A 378 -0.75 -1.02 7.35
N ASP A 379 0.01 -1.68 6.49
CA ASP A 379 1.47 -1.81 6.66
C ASP A 379 2.22 -0.55 6.22
N PHE A 380 3.56 -0.61 6.21
CA PHE A 380 4.39 0.52 5.82
C PHE A 380 4.11 1.01 4.38
N GLN A 381 3.92 0.10 3.43
CA GLN A 381 3.62 0.44 2.03
C GLN A 381 2.27 1.15 1.89
N ALA A 382 1.25 0.66 2.59
CA ALA A 382 -0.05 1.34 2.63
C ALA A 382 0.06 2.74 3.26
N TRP A 383 0.85 2.90 4.33
CA TRP A 383 1.08 4.20 4.96
C TRP A 383 1.89 5.17 4.08
N LEU A 384 2.82 4.68 3.27
CA LEU A 384 3.67 5.50 2.41
C LEU A 384 2.86 6.43 1.50
N VAL A 385 1.74 5.94 0.97
CA VAL A 385 0.80 6.73 0.14
C VAL A 385 0.35 8.01 0.85
N HIS A 386 0.09 7.89 2.15
CA HIS A 386 -0.46 8.95 3.01
C HIS A 386 0.61 9.82 3.67
N MET A 387 1.80 9.26 3.92
CA MET A 387 2.93 9.98 4.52
C MET A 387 3.69 10.82 3.50
N SER A 388 3.73 10.42 2.23
CA SER A 388 4.39 11.19 1.17
C SER A 388 3.79 12.58 1.00
N GLY A 389 4.60 13.55 0.55
CA GLY A 389 4.17 14.95 0.43
C GLY A 389 3.31 15.20 -0.83
N PRO A 390 2.55 16.30 -0.89
CA PRO A 390 2.22 17.21 0.22
C PRO A 390 1.24 16.56 1.22
N VAL A 391 1.23 17.02 2.47
CA VAL A 391 0.31 16.52 3.51
C VAL A 391 -1.14 16.62 3.00
N PRO A 392 -1.92 15.52 3.01
CA PRO A 392 -3.31 15.55 2.57
C PRO A 392 -4.14 16.54 3.38
N THR A 393 -4.97 17.31 2.70
CA THR A 393 -5.93 18.25 3.31
C THR A 393 -7.36 17.75 3.24
N HIS A 394 -7.64 16.86 2.28
CA HIS A 394 -8.95 16.24 2.08
C HIS A 394 -8.75 14.81 1.58
N PHE A 395 -9.78 13.99 1.72
CA PHE A 395 -9.72 12.58 1.37
C PHE A 395 -10.85 12.18 0.41
N GLN A 396 -10.59 11.09 -0.30
CA GLN A 396 -11.53 10.31 -1.11
C GLN A 396 -11.42 8.85 -0.66
N GLY A 397 -12.26 7.95 -1.14
CA GLY A 397 -12.06 6.53 -0.84
C GLY A 397 -12.85 5.54 -1.67
N LEU A 398 -12.46 4.27 -1.58
CA LEU A 398 -13.17 3.14 -2.17
C LEU A 398 -14.06 2.51 -1.11
N ILE A 399 -15.35 2.34 -1.39
CA ILE A 399 -16.28 1.58 -0.55
C ILE A 399 -16.70 0.28 -1.25
N GLY A 400 -16.64 -0.84 -0.54
CA GLY A 400 -17.06 -2.16 -1.00
C GLY A 400 -16.39 -3.29 -0.23
N ASP A 401 -16.52 -4.53 -0.70
CA ASP A 401 -15.91 -5.69 -0.04
C ASP A 401 -15.69 -6.86 -1.04
N PRO A 402 -14.45 -7.37 -1.20
CA PRO A 402 -13.20 -6.90 -0.60
C PRO A 402 -12.62 -5.65 -1.30
N VAL A 403 -11.87 -4.83 -0.55
CA VAL A 403 -11.20 -3.63 -1.10
C VAL A 403 -9.69 -3.62 -0.91
N ASP A 404 -9.13 -4.45 -0.02
CA ASP A 404 -7.73 -4.37 0.42
C ASP A 404 -6.72 -4.47 -0.74
N ALA A 405 -7.01 -5.32 -1.72
CA ALA A 405 -6.17 -5.55 -2.90
C ALA A 405 -6.27 -4.45 -3.97
N SER A 406 -7.16 -3.46 -3.79
CA SER A 406 -7.28 -2.35 -4.73
C SER A 406 -6.02 -1.48 -4.73
N GLN A 407 -5.60 -1.06 -5.92
CA GLN A 407 -4.52 -0.09 -6.15
C GLN A 407 -5.03 1.36 -6.29
N GLY A 408 -6.33 1.60 -6.03
CA GLY A 408 -6.94 2.92 -6.22
C GLY A 408 -6.34 4.02 -5.33
N ASP A 409 -5.87 3.66 -4.14
CA ASP A 409 -5.13 4.56 -3.25
C ASP A 409 -3.88 5.16 -3.92
N VAL A 410 -3.08 4.32 -4.58
CA VAL A 410 -1.88 4.73 -5.33
C VAL A 410 -2.26 5.58 -6.54
N TRP A 411 -3.23 5.13 -7.35
CA TRP A 411 -3.61 5.81 -8.59
C TRP A 411 -4.20 7.19 -8.35
N HIS A 412 -5.18 7.30 -7.45
CA HIS A 412 -5.79 8.59 -7.13
C HIS A 412 -4.81 9.52 -6.43
N ARG A 413 -3.92 9.01 -5.57
CA ARG A 413 -2.87 9.84 -4.96
C ARG A 413 -1.89 10.38 -6.01
N ARG A 414 -1.43 9.55 -6.94
CA ARG A 414 -0.54 9.99 -8.03
C ARG A 414 -1.22 11.03 -8.92
N ALA A 415 -2.47 10.80 -9.31
CA ALA A 415 -3.24 11.75 -10.10
C ALA A 415 -3.42 13.09 -9.37
N ALA A 416 -3.80 13.07 -8.08
CA ALA A 416 -3.93 14.27 -7.27
C ALA A 416 -2.66 15.12 -7.28
N ARG A 417 -1.50 14.47 -7.17
CA ARG A 417 -0.22 15.15 -7.19
C ARG A 417 0.12 15.77 -8.54
N ARG A 418 -0.20 15.10 -9.65
CA ARG A 418 -0.03 15.66 -11.00
C ARG A 418 -0.91 16.91 -11.20
N GLU A 419 -2.09 16.93 -10.61
CA GLU A 419 -3.03 18.06 -10.62
C GLU A 419 -2.70 19.16 -9.59
N GLY A 420 -1.66 18.98 -8.76
CA GLY A 420 -1.31 19.94 -7.71
C GLY A 420 -2.27 19.94 -6.51
N VAL A 421 -3.11 18.92 -6.36
CA VAL A 421 -4.10 18.79 -5.29
C VAL A 421 -3.54 17.96 -4.14
N ALA A 422 -3.62 18.48 -2.91
CA ALA A 422 -3.24 17.77 -1.70
C ALA A 422 -4.36 16.83 -1.20
N ALA A 423 -4.73 15.85 -2.02
CA ALA A 423 -5.74 14.84 -1.69
C ALA A 423 -5.11 13.45 -1.54
N SER A 424 -5.72 12.61 -0.71
CA SER A 424 -5.36 11.21 -0.56
C SER A 424 -6.61 10.32 -0.61
N TYR A 425 -6.41 9.01 -0.76
CA TYR A 425 -7.49 8.08 -1.03
C TYR A 425 -7.42 6.85 -0.10
N VAL A 426 -8.51 6.50 0.58
CA VAL A 426 -8.57 5.39 1.55
C VAL A 426 -9.44 4.22 1.05
N LYS A 427 -9.28 3.04 1.66
CA LYS A 427 -10.05 1.84 1.33
C LYS A 427 -10.95 1.47 2.51
N ILE A 428 -12.26 1.44 2.28
CA ILE A 428 -13.30 1.29 3.30
C ILE A 428 -14.05 -0.02 3.01
N ALA A 429 -13.81 -1.03 3.85
CA ALA A 429 -14.52 -2.29 3.75
C ALA A 429 -15.98 -2.08 4.15
N PHE A 430 -16.90 -2.36 3.23
CA PHE A 430 -18.33 -2.33 3.48
C PHE A 430 -19.04 -3.44 2.69
N GLY A 431 -19.59 -4.42 3.42
CA GLY A 431 -20.06 -5.70 2.89
C GLY A 431 -21.58 -5.84 2.79
N ARG A 432 -22.06 -6.98 2.30
CA ARG A 432 -23.51 -7.27 2.15
C ARG A 432 -24.25 -7.43 3.48
N GLU A 433 -23.53 -7.76 4.54
CA GLU A 433 -24.10 -7.99 5.87
C GLU A 433 -24.44 -6.69 6.61
N GLU A 434 -23.95 -5.55 6.13
CA GLU A 434 -24.20 -4.26 6.73
C GLU A 434 -25.53 -3.66 6.28
N SER A 435 -26.24 -3.05 7.24
CA SER A 435 -27.55 -2.46 6.99
C SER A 435 -27.45 -1.10 6.28
N ALA A 436 -28.55 -0.66 5.66
CA ALA A 436 -28.66 0.71 5.15
C ALA A 436 -28.45 1.78 6.25
N GLY A 437 -28.80 1.47 7.50
CA GLY A 437 -28.52 2.34 8.64
C GLY A 437 -27.03 2.44 8.98
N GLU A 438 -26.25 1.39 8.75
CA GLU A 438 -24.78 1.44 8.88
C GLU A 438 -24.15 2.23 7.74
N LEU A 439 -24.68 2.09 6.51
CA LEU A 439 -24.23 2.90 5.37
C LEU A 439 -24.43 4.40 5.64
N ALA A 440 -25.61 4.80 6.15
CA ALA A 440 -25.87 6.20 6.50
C ALA A 440 -24.88 6.72 7.56
N ARG A 441 -24.54 5.92 8.57
CA ARG A 441 -23.54 6.29 9.59
C ARG A 441 -22.13 6.38 9.03
N LEU A 442 -21.75 5.48 8.13
CA LEU A 442 -20.48 5.55 7.41
C LEU A 442 -20.39 6.86 6.62
N LEU A 443 -21.44 7.25 5.89
CA LEU A 443 -21.43 8.50 5.12
C LEU A 443 -21.26 9.74 6.01
N VAL A 444 -21.83 9.75 7.22
CA VAL A 444 -21.59 10.79 8.24
C VAL A 444 -20.14 10.74 8.75
N ALA A 445 -19.60 9.55 9.01
CA ALA A 445 -18.20 9.39 9.43
C ALA A 445 -17.22 9.86 8.36
N CYS A 446 -17.51 9.61 7.08
CA CYS A 446 -16.76 10.12 5.94
C CYS A 446 -16.69 11.65 5.95
N GLU A 447 -17.83 12.33 6.11
CA GLU A 447 -17.87 13.79 6.19
C GLU A 447 -17.00 14.32 7.35
N ARG A 448 -17.12 13.74 8.55
CA ARG A 448 -16.29 14.11 9.71
C ARG A 448 -14.80 13.90 9.50
N LEU A 449 -14.43 12.91 8.69
CA LEU A 449 -13.05 12.61 8.34
C LEU A 449 -12.59 13.33 7.06
N SER A 450 -13.33 14.34 6.60
CA SER A 450 -13.02 15.12 5.39
C SER A 450 -12.93 14.27 4.12
N ILE A 451 -13.71 13.19 4.06
CA ILE A 451 -13.89 12.35 2.87
C ILE A 451 -15.09 12.86 2.10
N SER A 452 -14.85 13.41 0.91
CA SER A 452 -15.87 14.10 0.09
C SER A 452 -16.20 13.41 -1.24
N GLY A 453 -15.47 12.35 -1.58
CA GLY A 453 -15.70 11.56 -2.78
C GLY A 453 -15.50 10.08 -2.49
N LEU A 454 -16.41 9.24 -2.99
CA LEU A 454 -16.31 7.79 -2.83
C LEU A 454 -16.44 7.09 -4.19
N SER A 455 -15.51 6.21 -4.51
CA SER A 455 -15.70 5.19 -5.55
C SER A 455 -16.43 4.01 -4.93
N VAL A 456 -17.37 3.42 -5.65
CA VAL A 456 -18.21 2.31 -5.18
C VAL A 456 -17.89 1.07 -6.00
N THR A 457 -17.58 -0.03 -5.33
CA THR A 457 -17.36 -1.34 -5.97
C THR A 457 -18.34 -2.39 -5.43
N ALA A 458 -18.22 -3.62 -5.92
CA ALA A 458 -19.01 -4.74 -5.43
C ALA A 458 -18.86 -4.86 -3.89
N PRO A 459 -19.95 -5.20 -3.17
CA PRO A 459 -21.27 -5.56 -3.67
C PRO A 459 -22.22 -4.36 -3.90
N LEU A 460 -21.78 -3.13 -3.64
CA LEU A 460 -22.67 -1.97 -3.46
C LEU A 460 -23.14 -1.29 -4.75
N LYS A 461 -22.47 -1.52 -5.88
CA LYS A 461 -22.77 -0.82 -7.15
C LYS A 461 -24.26 -0.82 -7.52
N GLN A 462 -24.97 -1.90 -7.23
CA GLN A 462 -26.39 -2.08 -7.58
C GLN A 462 -27.36 -1.79 -6.44
N THR A 463 -26.87 -1.65 -5.21
CA THR A 463 -27.71 -1.54 -4.01
C THR A 463 -27.62 -0.19 -3.34
N ILE A 464 -26.57 0.60 -3.61
CA ILE A 464 -26.37 1.91 -2.99
C ILE A 464 -27.34 2.97 -3.51
N VAL A 465 -27.79 2.83 -4.75
CA VAL A 465 -28.88 3.62 -5.36
C VAL A 465 -29.86 2.65 -6.00
N GLU A 466 -31.12 2.72 -5.59
CA GLU A 466 -32.16 1.81 -6.08
C GLU A 466 -32.38 2.01 -7.60
N GLY A 467 -32.40 0.90 -8.34
CA GLY A 467 -32.71 0.90 -9.77
C GLY A 467 -31.62 1.43 -10.71
N ARG A 468 -30.42 1.78 -10.20
CA ARG A 468 -29.32 2.30 -11.02
C ARG A 468 -27.97 1.79 -10.53
N ALA A 469 -27.16 1.22 -11.44
CA ALA A 469 -25.76 0.95 -11.15
C ALA A 469 -24.98 2.26 -11.02
N VAL A 470 -24.33 2.48 -9.89
CA VAL A 470 -23.47 3.65 -9.66
C VAL A 470 -22.11 3.20 -9.12
N ASN A 471 -21.05 3.86 -9.56
CA ASN A 471 -19.69 3.55 -9.14
C ASN A 471 -18.99 4.75 -8.46
N THR A 472 -19.66 5.89 -8.33
CA THR A 472 -19.06 7.14 -7.85
C THR A 472 -20.06 8.00 -7.09
N LEU A 473 -19.68 8.44 -5.89
CA LEU A 473 -20.42 9.38 -5.05
C LEU A 473 -19.60 10.65 -4.79
N ARG A 474 -20.29 11.77 -4.62
CA ARG A 474 -19.72 13.08 -4.26
C ARG A 474 -20.57 13.77 -3.21
N LEU A 475 -19.93 14.33 -2.18
CA LEU A 475 -20.58 15.16 -1.18
C LEU A 475 -20.72 16.60 -1.70
N VAL A 476 -21.95 17.11 -1.78
CA VAL A 476 -22.27 18.50 -2.18
C VAL A 476 -23.27 19.07 -1.18
N LEU A 477 -22.86 20.12 -0.45
CA LEU A 477 -23.72 20.82 0.52
C LEU A 477 -24.45 19.87 1.51
N GLY A 478 -23.73 18.87 2.03
CA GLY A 478 -24.27 17.88 2.97
C GLY A 478 -25.09 16.74 2.35
N SER A 479 -25.16 16.66 1.01
CA SER A 479 -25.88 15.61 0.28
C SER A 479 -24.94 14.82 -0.64
N TRP A 480 -25.07 13.49 -0.64
CA TRP A 480 -24.31 12.61 -1.53
C TRP A 480 -25.02 12.45 -2.87
N GLN A 481 -24.36 12.88 -3.93
CA GLN A 481 -24.80 12.71 -5.33
C GLN A 481 -24.07 11.53 -5.97
N ALA A 482 -24.70 10.84 -6.92
CA ALA A 482 -24.18 9.61 -7.51
C ALA A 482 -24.11 9.66 -9.04
N THR A 483 -23.07 9.05 -9.60
CA THR A 483 -22.90 8.85 -11.04
C THR A 483 -22.21 7.50 -11.36
N ASP A 484 -22.15 7.18 -12.65
CA ASP A 484 -21.40 6.05 -13.19
C ASP A 484 -20.28 6.57 -14.12
N THR A 485 -19.06 6.09 -13.92
CA THR A 485 -17.85 6.48 -14.65
C THR A 485 -17.14 5.30 -15.33
N ASP A 486 -17.69 4.09 -15.23
CA ASP A 486 -17.09 2.89 -15.87
C ASP A 486 -17.06 3.01 -17.40
N GLU A 487 -17.98 3.79 -17.99
CA GLU A 487 -18.07 4.00 -19.44
C GLU A 487 -16.82 4.68 -20.00
N ALA A 488 -16.27 5.66 -19.28
CA ALA A 488 -15.04 6.35 -19.67
C ALA A 488 -13.86 5.37 -19.74
N GLY A 489 -13.79 4.43 -18.79
CA GLY A 489 -12.78 3.36 -18.78
C GLY A 489 -12.83 2.50 -20.04
N MET A 490 -14.02 2.10 -20.48
CA MET A 490 -14.16 1.29 -21.68
C MET A 490 -13.84 2.09 -22.95
N ARG A 491 -14.28 3.35 -23.04
CA ARG A 491 -13.94 4.23 -24.19
C ARG A 491 -12.43 4.37 -24.38
N ALA A 492 -11.69 4.65 -23.31
CA ALA A 492 -10.23 4.72 -23.34
C ALA A 492 -9.58 3.38 -23.73
N THR A 493 -10.17 2.26 -23.33
CA THR A 493 -9.69 0.92 -23.68
C THR A 493 -9.85 0.62 -25.17
N LEU A 494 -11.00 0.97 -25.76
CA LEU A 494 -11.24 0.87 -27.21
C LEU A 494 -10.30 1.79 -28.00
N ALA A 495 -10.08 3.01 -27.53
CA ALA A 495 -9.14 3.95 -28.14
C ALA A 495 -7.69 3.45 -28.07
N ALA A 496 -7.29 2.83 -26.95
CA ALA A 496 -5.96 2.25 -26.80
C ALA A 496 -5.73 1.07 -27.77
N ALA A 497 -6.74 0.23 -28.05
CA ALA A 497 -6.60 -0.80 -29.07
C ALA A 497 -6.40 -0.17 -30.47
N ALA A 498 -7.16 0.86 -30.80
CA ALA A 498 -7.03 1.60 -32.05
C ALA A 498 -5.65 2.24 -32.22
N SER A 499 -5.08 2.83 -31.15
CA SER A 499 -3.74 3.44 -31.20
C SER A 499 -2.62 2.44 -31.46
N HIS A 500 -2.86 1.14 -31.23
CA HIS A 500 -1.92 0.05 -31.52
C HIS A 500 -2.15 -0.57 -32.91
N GLY A 501 -2.97 0.06 -33.76
CA GLY A 501 -3.19 -0.36 -35.14
C GLY A 501 -4.33 -1.36 -35.33
N PHE A 502 -5.11 -1.66 -34.29
CA PHE A 502 -6.30 -2.51 -34.39
C PHE A 502 -7.52 -1.63 -34.64
N GLY A 503 -7.91 -1.49 -35.91
CA GLY A 503 -9.08 -0.70 -36.29
C GLY A 503 -10.39 -1.25 -35.70
N PRO A 504 -11.47 -0.45 -35.73
CA PRO A 504 -12.76 -0.88 -35.20
C PRO A 504 -13.24 -2.16 -35.87
N GLY A 505 -13.64 -3.13 -35.06
CA GLY A 505 -14.00 -4.47 -35.53
C GLY A 505 -15.04 -5.14 -34.63
N SER A 506 -15.14 -6.46 -34.73
CA SER A 506 -16.06 -7.25 -33.92
C SER A 506 -15.53 -7.44 -32.49
N VAL A 507 -16.42 -7.23 -31.51
CA VAL A 507 -16.13 -7.38 -30.08
C VAL A 507 -16.98 -8.51 -29.51
N ALA A 508 -16.35 -9.43 -28.80
CA ALA A 508 -17.02 -10.40 -27.93
C ALA A 508 -16.70 -10.10 -26.47
N ILE A 509 -17.72 -10.04 -25.62
CA ILE A 509 -17.57 -9.84 -24.17
C ILE A 509 -17.91 -11.14 -23.46
N ILE A 510 -17.17 -11.46 -22.40
CA ILE A 510 -17.61 -12.41 -21.38
C ILE A 510 -17.79 -11.71 -20.03
N GLY A 511 -18.93 -11.97 -19.39
CA GLY A 511 -19.30 -11.37 -18.10
C GLY A 511 -20.49 -10.43 -18.25
N GLN A 512 -21.56 -10.70 -17.48
CA GLN A 512 -22.80 -9.91 -17.41
C GLN A 512 -22.95 -9.24 -16.03
N GLY A 513 -21.82 -8.84 -15.42
CA GLY A 513 -21.77 -8.20 -14.11
C GLY A 513 -22.08 -6.71 -14.13
N GLY A 514 -21.86 -6.03 -13.00
CA GLY A 514 -22.23 -4.62 -12.81
C GLY A 514 -21.50 -3.59 -13.68
N VAL A 515 -20.45 -3.99 -14.42
CA VAL A 515 -19.74 -3.12 -15.38
C VAL A 515 -20.33 -3.22 -16.80
N SER A 516 -21.16 -4.23 -17.07
CA SER A 516 -21.57 -4.60 -18.43
C SER A 516 -22.36 -3.49 -19.13
N GLU A 517 -23.29 -2.84 -18.42
CA GLU A 517 -24.07 -1.75 -19.01
C GLU A 517 -23.18 -0.60 -19.49
N ALA A 518 -22.12 -0.27 -18.73
CA ALA A 518 -21.17 0.76 -19.10
C ALA A 518 -20.32 0.36 -20.32
N ILE A 519 -19.93 -0.92 -20.41
CA ILE A 519 -19.21 -1.45 -21.58
C ILE A 519 -20.08 -1.37 -22.83
N LEU A 520 -21.35 -1.78 -22.73
CA LEU A 520 -22.29 -1.77 -23.84
C LEU A 520 -22.50 -0.34 -24.37
N ARG A 521 -22.72 0.64 -23.49
CA ARG A 521 -22.83 2.05 -23.88
C ARG A 521 -21.58 2.59 -24.56
N ALA A 522 -20.38 2.22 -24.07
CA ALA A 522 -19.12 2.64 -24.68
C ALA A 522 -18.93 2.04 -26.09
N ILE A 523 -19.32 0.77 -26.30
CA ILE A 523 -19.26 0.12 -27.61
C ILE A 523 -20.30 0.74 -28.56
N ASP A 524 -21.56 0.88 -28.14
CA ASP A 524 -22.64 1.49 -28.93
C ASP A 524 -22.31 2.93 -29.35
N GLY A 525 -21.57 3.66 -28.52
CA GLY A 525 -21.08 5.01 -28.80
C GLY A 525 -19.71 5.05 -29.49
N SER A 526 -19.28 3.98 -30.15
CA SER A 526 -18.01 3.87 -30.87
C SER A 526 -18.20 3.19 -32.24
N ASP A 527 -17.13 3.09 -33.03
CA ASP A 527 -17.14 2.34 -34.30
C ASP A 527 -16.98 0.82 -34.11
N TRP A 528 -16.80 0.34 -32.87
CA TRP A 528 -16.70 -1.09 -32.56
C TRP A 528 -18.08 -1.74 -32.53
N LYS A 529 -18.16 -3.01 -32.93
CA LYS A 529 -19.43 -3.72 -33.02
C LYS A 529 -19.48 -4.92 -32.08
N LEU A 530 -20.37 -4.88 -31.10
CA LEU A 530 -20.67 -6.06 -30.29
C LEU A 530 -21.28 -7.16 -31.16
N VAL A 531 -20.69 -8.35 -31.14
CA VAL A 531 -21.20 -9.54 -31.85
C VAL A 531 -21.60 -10.67 -30.91
N HIS A 532 -21.11 -10.67 -29.67
CA HIS A 532 -21.46 -11.68 -28.66
C HIS A 532 -21.27 -11.15 -27.23
N HIS A 533 -22.18 -11.50 -26.32
CA HIS A 533 -22.09 -11.18 -24.90
C HIS A 533 -22.39 -12.41 -24.04
N ALA A 534 -21.34 -13.10 -23.62
CA ALA A 534 -21.41 -14.34 -22.87
C ALA A 534 -21.60 -14.10 -21.37
N SER A 535 -22.24 -15.07 -20.70
CA SER A 535 -22.33 -15.10 -19.24
C SER A 535 -21.02 -15.60 -18.64
N GLY A 536 -20.49 -14.88 -17.66
CA GLY A 536 -19.30 -15.32 -16.93
C GLY A 536 -19.51 -16.63 -16.14
N ARG A 537 -20.76 -16.98 -15.80
CA ARG A 537 -21.08 -18.24 -15.12
C ARG A 537 -21.20 -19.42 -16.07
N LEU A 538 -21.75 -19.19 -17.27
CA LEU A 538 -21.98 -20.24 -18.26
C LEU A 538 -20.80 -20.44 -19.22
N GLY A 539 -19.92 -19.44 -19.35
CA GLY A 539 -18.82 -19.45 -20.31
C GLY A 539 -19.26 -19.06 -21.72
N TRP A 540 -18.34 -19.27 -22.67
CA TRP A 540 -18.60 -19.12 -24.10
C TRP A 540 -19.57 -20.20 -24.59
N SER A 541 -20.58 -19.79 -25.37
CA SER A 541 -21.59 -20.72 -25.92
C SER A 541 -21.30 -21.06 -27.38
N GLU A 542 -21.95 -22.07 -27.93
CA GLU A 542 -21.87 -22.42 -29.37
C GLU A 542 -22.34 -21.27 -30.29
N ALA A 543 -23.06 -20.29 -29.75
CA ALA A 543 -23.46 -19.09 -30.49
C ALA A 543 -22.35 -18.02 -30.56
N ALA A 544 -21.21 -18.24 -29.91
CA ALA A 544 -20.05 -17.36 -30.00
C ALA A 544 -19.43 -17.46 -31.41
N PRO A 545 -19.09 -16.34 -32.06
CA PRO A 545 -18.38 -16.37 -33.34
C PRO A 545 -17.05 -17.12 -33.24
N GLU A 546 -16.62 -17.76 -34.33
CA GLU A 546 -15.32 -18.45 -34.37
C GLU A 546 -14.14 -17.49 -34.24
N GLU A 547 -14.27 -16.28 -34.82
CA GLU A 547 -13.25 -15.24 -34.81
C GLU A 547 -13.86 -13.86 -34.58
N VAL A 548 -13.18 -13.06 -33.76
CA VAL A 548 -13.49 -11.65 -33.52
C VAL A 548 -12.22 -10.81 -33.51
N THR A 549 -12.34 -9.50 -33.67
CA THR A 549 -11.18 -8.61 -33.54
C THR A 549 -10.70 -8.55 -32.08
N MET A 550 -11.64 -8.37 -31.14
CA MET A 550 -11.34 -8.18 -29.72
C MET A 550 -12.20 -9.07 -28.81
N VAL A 551 -11.56 -9.68 -27.82
CA VAL A 551 -12.24 -10.29 -26.66
C VAL A 551 -12.04 -9.39 -25.44
N VAL A 552 -13.15 -9.07 -24.77
CA VAL A 552 -13.18 -8.33 -23.50
C VAL A 552 -13.60 -9.28 -22.38
N ASN A 553 -12.66 -9.62 -21.52
CA ASN A 553 -12.91 -10.37 -20.29
C ASN A 553 -13.32 -9.40 -19.16
N ALA A 554 -14.61 -9.35 -18.86
CA ALA A 554 -15.19 -8.61 -17.75
C ALA A 554 -15.51 -9.51 -16.54
N VAL A 555 -15.08 -10.78 -16.58
CA VAL A 555 -15.13 -11.71 -15.44
C VAL A 555 -13.80 -11.58 -14.69
N GLY A 556 -13.81 -11.75 -13.36
CA GLY A 556 -12.57 -11.86 -12.59
C GLY A 556 -11.74 -13.09 -12.97
N ASP A 557 -10.85 -13.52 -12.06
CA ASP A 557 -10.05 -14.74 -12.25
C ASP A 557 -10.96 -15.99 -12.30
N SER A 558 -11.34 -16.41 -13.52
CA SER A 558 -12.28 -17.52 -13.75
C SER A 558 -11.91 -18.29 -15.00
N ASP A 559 -11.98 -19.62 -14.92
CA ASP A 559 -11.72 -20.53 -16.04
C ASP A 559 -12.66 -20.26 -17.22
N SER A 560 -13.89 -19.82 -16.97
CA SER A 560 -14.92 -19.64 -18.00
C SER A 560 -14.52 -18.65 -19.10
N ALA A 561 -13.68 -17.66 -18.77
CA ALA A 561 -13.15 -16.71 -19.74
C ALA A 561 -12.14 -17.34 -20.70
N TYR A 562 -11.40 -18.36 -20.26
CA TYR A 562 -10.26 -18.93 -20.99
C TYR A 562 -10.56 -20.29 -21.64
N VAL A 563 -11.72 -20.89 -21.35
CA VAL A 563 -12.13 -22.17 -21.94
C VAL A 563 -12.99 -21.93 -23.19
N GLY A 564 -12.43 -22.24 -24.36
CA GLY A 564 -13.12 -22.12 -25.65
C GLY A 564 -13.48 -20.69 -26.08
N PRO A 565 -12.63 -19.65 -25.88
CA PRO A 565 -12.93 -18.32 -26.38
C PRO A 565 -12.88 -18.26 -27.91
N PRO A 566 -13.57 -17.29 -28.54
CA PRO A 566 -13.34 -16.92 -29.93
C PRO A 566 -11.86 -16.65 -30.21
N ARG A 567 -11.38 -16.98 -31.41
CA ARG A 567 -10.07 -16.52 -31.86
C ARG A 567 -10.10 -14.99 -31.96
N CYS A 568 -9.02 -14.33 -31.54
CA CYS A 568 -8.95 -12.88 -31.63
C CYS A 568 -7.53 -12.36 -31.79
N GLN A 569 -7.42 -11.09 -32.15
CA GLN A 569 -6.14 -10.39 -32.27
C GLN A 569 -5.82 -9.59 -31.00
N VAL A 570 -6.86 -9.06 -30.34
CA VAL A 570 -6.76 -8.25 -29.13
C VAL A 570 -7.48 -8.94 -27.98
N TRP A 571 -6.78 -9.15 -26.87
CA TRP A 571 -7.34 -9.63 -25.62
C TRP A 571 -7.26 -8.54 -24.55
N VAL A 572 -8.39 -8.24 -23.92
CA VAL A 572 -8.48 -7.26 -22.84
C VAL A 572 -9.05 -7.93 -21.60
N ASP A 573 -8.28 -7.96 -20.52
CA ASP A 573 -8.78 -8.27 -19.18
C ASP A 573 -9.13 -6.98 -18.47
N LEU A 574 -10.38 -6.80 -18.05
CA LEU A 574 -10.78 -5.59 -17.31
C LEU A 574 -10.30 -5.59 -15.87
N HIS A 575 -9.75 -6.69 -15.35
CA HIS A 575 -9.06 -6.74 -14.06
C HIS A 575 -7.54 -6.56 -14.21
N TYR A 576 -6.89 -6.09 -13.15
CA TYR A 576 -5.43 -5.87 -13.09
C TYR A 576 -4.69 -6.81 -12.13
N ALA A 577 -5.43 -7.71 -11.46
CA ALA A 577 -4.87 -8.74 -10.61
C ALA A 577 -5.40 -10.11 -11.06
N GLY A 578 -4.61 -11.18 -10.86
CA GLY A 578 -5.00 -12.52 -11.32
C GLY A 578 -5.14 -12.64 -12.84
N VAL A 579 -4.42 -11.81 -13.60
CA VAL A 579 -4.46 -11.82 -15.07
C VAL A 579 -3.74 -13.06 -15.58
N ARG A 580 -4.42 -13.91 -16.35
CA ARG A 580 -3.84 -15.13 -16.92
C ARG A 580 -3.28 -14.86 -18.32
N ALA A 581 -2.52 -15.82 -18.84
CA ALA A 581 -2.13 -15.79 -20.23
C ALA A 581 -3.36 -16.10 -21.09
N PRO A 582 -3.68 -15.28 -22.12
CA PRO A 582 -4.74 -15.60 -23.06
C PRO A 582 -4.30 -16.77 -23.98
N ALA A 583 -5.17 -17.14 -24.92
CA ALA A 583 -4.84 -18.14 -25.93
C ALA A 583 -3.55 -17.77 -26.72
N PRO A 584 -2.86 -18.74 -27.35
CA PRO A 584 -1.76 -18.44 -28.27
C PRO A 584 -2.20 -17.50 -29.42
N ASP A 585 -1.24 -16.84 -30.05
CA ASP A 585 -1.42 -16.00 -31.25
C ASP A 585 -2.16 -14.66 -31.04
N ILE A 586 -2.34 -14.22 -29.79
CA ILE A 586 -2.78 -12.86 -29.48
C ILE A 586 -1.70 -11.85 -29.85
N SER A 587 -2.07 -10.86 -30.68
CA SER A 587 -1.16 -9.79 -31.11
C SER A 587 -1.04 -8.69 -30.06
N LEU A 588 -2.08 -8.49 -29.25
CA LEU A 588 -2.12 -7.44 -28.23
C LEU A 588 -2.89 -7.90 -27.00
N HIS A 589 -2.23 -7.88 -25.83
CA HIS A 589 -2.84 -8.23 -24.55
C HIS A 589 -2.73 -7.05 -23.57
N PHE A 590 -3.87 -6.59 -23.06
CA PHE A 590 -3.94 -5.58 -22.01
C PHE A 590 -4.63 -6.12 -20.76
N ASN A 591 -4.17 -5.66 -19.60
CA ASN A 591 -4.93 -5.73 -18.36
C ASN A 591 -5.79 -4.47 -18.17
N GLY A 592 -6.48 -4.40 -17.03
CA GLY A 592 -7.43 -3.33 -16.74
C GLY A 592 -6.80 -1.95 -16.46
N ASP A 593 -5.48 -1.76 -16.56
CA ASP A 593 -4.83 -0.52 -16.15
C ASP A 593 -5.39 0.71 -16.92
N THR A 594 -5.54 0.60 -18.25
CA THR A 594 -6.11 1.67 -19.08
C THR A 594 -7.55 1.99 -18.67
N PHE A 595 -8.37 0.94 -18.47
CA PHE A 595 -9.75 1.08 -18.05
C PHE A 595 -9.86 1.82 -16.72
N PHE A 596 -9.11 1.37 -15.71
CA PHE A 596 -9.20 1.94 -14.37
C PHE A 596 -8.54 3.31 -14.25
N ASP A 597 -7.50 3.63 -15.04
CA ASP A 597 -6.93 4.97 -15.07
C ASP A 597 -7.94 6.00 -15.58
N ALA A 598 -8.61 5.71 -16.72
CA ALA A 598 -9.62 6.60 -17.28
C ALA A 598 -10.88 6.69 -16.41
N GLN A 599 -11.32 5.55 -15.86
CA GLN A 599 -12.41 5.51 -14.89
C GLN A 599 -12.08 6.34 -13.63
N ALA A 600 -10.86 6.22 -13.09
CA ALA A 600 -10.40 7.03 -11.96
C ALA A 600 -10.28 8.53 -12.31
N HIS A 601 -9.89 8.87 -13.54
CA HIS A 601 -9.86 10.26 -14.01
C HIS A 601 -11.26 10.87 -14.03
N ALA A 602 -12.23 10.17 -14.65
CA ALA A 602 -13.63 10.59 -14.68
C ALA A 602 -14.23 10.77 -13.26
N GLN A 603 -13.83 9.93 -12.29
CA GLN A 603 -14.23 10.11 -10.88
C GLN A 603 -13.71 11.42 -10.29
N ARG A 604 -12.46 11.77 -10.57
CA ARG A 604 -11.84 13.00 -10.07
C ARG A 604 -12.50 14.24 -10.64
N LEU A 605 -12.81 14.25 -11.94
CA LEU A 605 -13.57 15.31 -12.59
C LEU A 605 -14.93 15.50 -11.92
N TYR A 606 -15.65 14.39 -11.66
CA TYR A 606 -16.92 14.45 -10.95
C TYR A 606 -16.78 15.06 -9.56
N TRP A 607 -15.80 14.63 -8.76
CA TRP A 607 -15.56 15.17 -7.42
C TRP A 607 -15.22 16.67 -7.44
N GLN A 608 -14.55 17.14 -8.48
CA GLN A 608 -14.26 18.57 -8.71
C GLN A 608 -15.49 19.36 -9.20
N GLY A 609 -16.54 18.66 -9.63
CA GLY A 609 -17.83 19.23 -10.03
C GLY A 609 -18.02 19.43 -11.52
N ALA A 610 -17.14 18.85 -12.34
CA ALA A 610 -17.38 18.70 -13.76
C ALA A 610 -18.33 17.53 -14.03
N ASN A 611 -19.01 17.56 -15.18
CA ASN A 611 -19.73 16.41 -15.71
C ASN A 611 -18.72 15.51 -16.45
N PRO A 612 -18.49 14.25 -16.02
CA PRO A 612 -17.53 13.38 -16.68
C PRO A 612 -17.87 13.04 -18.14
N GLN A 613 -19.12 13.25 -18.55
CA GLN A 613 -19.57 13.01 -19.93
C GLN A 613 -19.25 14.16 -20.89
N ASP A 614 -18.85 15.34 -20.38
CA ASP A 614 -18.56 16.52 -21.21
C ASP A 614 -17.06 16.63 -21.56
N ASP A 615 -16.23 15.65 -21.16
CA ASP A 615 -14.79 15.66 -21.42
C ASP A 615 -14.43 14.74 -22.61
N ASP A 616 -14.20 15.36 -23.77
CA ASP A 616 -13.76 14.70 -25.01
C ASP A 616 -12.26 14.29 -24.99
N HIS A 617 -11.53 14.55 -23.89
CA HIS A 617 -10.08 14.30 -23.79
C HIS A 617 -9.68 12.95 -23.16
N ALA A 618 -10.62 12.04 -22.93
CA ALA A 618 -10.37 10.72 -22.32
C ALA A 618 -9.84 9.65 -23.29
#